data_AF-A0A0Q9KEK9-F1
#
_entry.id   AF-A0A0Q9KEK9-F1
#
_cell.length_a   1.000
_cell.length_b   1.000
_cell.length_c   1.000
_cell.angle_alpha   90.00
_cell.angle_beta   90.00
_cell.angle_gamma   90.00
#
_symmetry.space_group_name_H-M   'P 1'
#
loop_
_entity.id
_entity.type
_entity.pdbx_description
1 polymer ?
#
loop_
_entity_poly.entity_id
_entity_poly.type
_entity_poly.pdbx_seq_one_letter_code
_entity_poly.pdbx_strand_id
1 'polypeptide(L)'
;MIPGEIRAASDQPIELNSGLDSRTLVMCNDGDRPIQVGSHLHLPAANPALGFDREAAQGYRLDIPSGTSVRFEPGVSKTVGLVALGGRREVPGLQLMEHKDLPRHEREPRPVVPFGTPGTETETPHVARATRVRLSDETADEVEAKEDEQP
;
A
#
# COMPACT_ATOMS: atom_id res chain seq x y z
N MET A 1 25.94 -20.82 -31.00
CA MET A 1 25.31 -19.50 -31.30
C MET A 1 24.01 -19.46 -30.52
N ILE A 2 23.75 -18.38 -29.77
CA ILE A 2 22.55 -18.23 -28.93
C ILE A 2 21.73 -17.05 -29.48
N PRO A 3 20.64 -17.32 -30.23
CA PRO A 3 19.76 -16.25 -30.71
C PRO A 3 19.17 -15.45 -29.55
N GLY A 4 19.29 -14.11 -29.61
CA GLY A 4 18.77 -13.21 -28.58
C GLY A 4 19.66 -13.04 -27.35
N GLU A 5 20.88 -13.57 -27.36
CA GLU A 5 21.84 -13.36 -26.27
C GLU A 5 22.14 -11.85 -26.09
N ILE A 6 21.90 -11.34 -24.88
CA ILE A 6 22.32 -10.00 -24.48
C ILE A 6 23.70 -10.11 -23.85
N ARG A 7 24.68 -9.40 -24.42
CA ARG A 7 26.00 -9.23 -23.84
C ARG A 7 26.08 -7.87 -23.18
N ALA A 8 26.08 -7.85 -21.85
CA ALA A 8 26.26 -6.62 -21.10
C ALA A 8 27.61 -5.98 -21.46
N ALA A 9 27.66 -4.64 -21.48
CA ALA A 9 28.91 -3.92 -21.72
C ALA A 9 29.92 -4.10 -20.58
N SER A 10 29.43 -4.43 -19.38
CA SER A 10 30.23 -4.63 -18.17
C SER A 10 29.48 -5.49 -17.16
N ASP A 11 30.22 -6.19 -16.30
CA ASP A 11 29.70 -6.90 -15.12
C ASP A 11 29.57 -5.99 -13.89
N GLN A 12 29.92 -4.70 -14.02
CA GLN A 12 29.83 -3.76 -12.91
C GLN A 12 28.37 -3.45 -12.54
N PRO A 13 28.03 -3.39 -11.24
CA PRO A 13 26.70 -2.97 -10.80
C PRO A 13 26.35 -1.57 -11.29
N ILE A 14 25.08 -1.37 -11.66
CA ILE A 14 24.55 -0.05 -12.01
C ILE A 14 24.13 0.65 -10.72
N GLU A 15 24.71 1.81 -10.46
CA GLU A 15 24.27 2.69 -9.37
C GLU A 15 22.87 3.23 -9.68
N LEU A 16 21.96 3.07 -8.73
CA LEU A 16 20.58 3.53 -8.83
C LEU A 16 20.40 4.82 -8.03
N ASN A 17 19.48 5.68 -8.46
CA ASN A 17 19.07 6.88 -7.72
C ASN A 17 20.23 7.84 -7.38
N SER A 18 21.30 7.85 -8.19
CA SER A 18 22.48 8.67 -7.95
C SER A 18 22.16 10.17 -7.91
N GLY A 19 22.85 10.88 -7.02
CA GLY A 19 22.69 12.33 -6.85
C GLY A 19 21.41 12.77 -6.13
N LEU A 20 20.59 11.85 -5.64
CA LEU A 20 19.44 12.17 -4.80
C LEU A 20 19.80 12.09 -3.31
N ASP A 21 19.17 12.93 -2.50
CA ASP A 21 19.33 12.89 -1.04
C ASP A 21 18.84 11.54 -0.50
N SER A 22 19.71 10.85 0.22
CA SER A 22 19.42 9.55 0.84
C SER A 22 19.38 9.63 2.36
N ARG A 23 18.58 8.76 2.97
CA ARG A 23 18.43 8.62 4.43
C ARG A 23 18.21 7.16 4.80
N THR A 24 18.35 6.84 6.07
CA THR A 24 18.04 5.50 6.59
C THR A 24 17.04 5.62 7.73
N LEU A 25 15.99 4.82 7.70
CA LEU A 25 15.00 4.74 8.78
C LEU A 25 14.78 3.29 9.21
N VAL A 26 14.45 3.12 10.48
CA VAL A 26 13.94 1.85 11.02
C VAL A 26 12.43 1.88 10.89
N MET A 27 11.87 0.85 10.26
CA MET A 27 10.44 0.66 10.10
C MET A 27 10.02 -0.67 10.71
N CYS A 28 8.93 -0.67 11.48
CA CYS A 28 8.35 -1.86 12.09
C CYS A 28 6.91 -2.05 11.60
N ASN A 29 6.49 -3.29 11.39
CA ASN A 29 5.08 -3.60 11.17
C ASN A 29 4.43 -3.99 12.50
N ASP A 30 3.65 -3.07 13.05
CA ASP A 30 2.93 -3.24 14.32
C ASP A 30 1.57 -3.93 14.12
N GLY A 31 1.21 -4.23 12.86
CA GLY A 31 0.00 -4.97 12.51
C GLY A 31 0.15 -6.48 12.61
N ASP A 32 -0.98 -7.17 12.48
CA ASP A 32 -1.10 -8.64 12.54
C ASP A 32 -0.90 -9.35 11.19
N ARG A 33 -0.73 -8.58 10.11
CA ARG A 33 -0.63 -9.07 8.74
C ARG A 33 0.60 -8.51 8.05
N PRO A 34 1.21 -9.27 7.14
CA PRO A 34 2.37 -8.80 6.42
C PRO A 34 2.03 -7.61 5.51
N ILE A 35 2.94 -6.65 5.44
CA ILE A 35 2.80 -5.43 4.63
C ILE A 35 3.94 -5.38 3.61
N GLN A 36 3.63 -5.02 2.38
CA GLN A 36 4.60 -4.89 1.30
C GLN A 36 4.55 -3.47 0.73
N VAL A 37 5.70 -2.79 0.72
CA VAL A 37 5.82 -1.39 0.29
C VAL A 37 6.64 -1.33 -0.98
N GLY A 38 6.09 -0.73 -2.03
CA GLY A 38 6.74 -0.59 -3.33
C GLY A 38 7.76 0.54 -3.40
N SER A 39 8.65 0.46 -4.39
CA SER A 39 9.75 1.41 -4.66
C SER A 39 9.33 2.89 -4.81
N HIS A 40 8.10 3.17 -5.26
CA HIS A 40 7.63 4.52 -5.62
C HIS A 40 6.54 5.07 -4.71
N LEU A 41 6.20 4.38 -3.63
CA LEU A 41 5.23 4.89 -2.67
C LEU A 41 5.85 6.05 -1.87
N HIS A 42 5.13 7.15 -1.75
CA HIS A 42 5.47 8.19 -0.78
C HIS A 42 5.25 7.64 0.62
N LEU A 43 6.33 7.45 1.36
CA LEU A 43 6.32 6.71 2.61
C LEU A 43 5.34 7.23 3.68
N PRO A 44 5.13 8.55 3.85
CA PRO A 44 4.11 9.08 4.75
C PRO A 44 2.68 8.59 4.47
N ALA A 45 2.39 8.19 3.23
CA ALA A 45 1.11 7.61 2.81
C ALA A 45 1.08 6.07 2.87
N ALA A 46 2.11 5.43 3.43
CA ALA A 46 2.13 3.98 3.64
C ALA A 46 1.14 3.55 4.71
N ASN A 47 0.87 2.24 4.77
CA ASN A 47 -0.07 1.64 5.72
C ASN A 47 0.18 2.16 7.17
N PRO A 48 -0.87 2.61 7.90
CA PRO A 48 -0.74 3.11 9.27
C PRO A 48 -0.14 2.13 10.27
N ALA A 49 -0.27 0.83 10.01
CA ALA A 49 0.31 -0.22 10.85
C ALA A 49 1.85 -0.29 10.74
N LEU A 50 2.47 0.45 9.81
CA LEU A 50 3.91 0.63 9.79
C LEU A 50 4.30 1.77 10.73
N GLY A 51 4.99 1.42 11.81
CA GLY A 51 5.62 2.33 12.76
C GLY A 51 6.99 2.80 12.26
N PHE A 52 7.13 4.10 12.04
CA PHE A 52 8.37 4.81 11.70
C PHE A 52 8.16 6.32 11.84
N ASP A 53 9.24 7.10 11.77
CA ASP A 53 9.17 8.56 11.75
C ASP A 53 8.65 9.07 10.40
N ARG A 54 7.36 9.42 10.35
CA ARG A 54 6.69 9.90 9.13
C ARG A 54 7.12 11.30 8.72
N GLU A 55 7.49 12.14 9.67
CA GLU A 55 7.96 13.50 9.41
C GLU A 55 9.34 13.43 8.73
N ALA A 56 10.24 12.59 9.24
CA ALA A 56 11.54 12.35 8.63
C ALA A 56 11.44 11.71 7.22
N ALA A 57 10.36 10.95 6.95
CA ALA A 57 10.08 10.32 5.67
C ALA A 57 9.35 11.23 4.66
N GLN A 58 9.03 12.48 5.04
CA GLN A 58 8.28 13.40 4.17
C GLN A 58 9.07 13.73 2.90
N GLY A 59 8.49 13.32 1.76
CA GLY A 59 9.08 13.57 0.44
C GLY A 59 10.10 12.51 0.02
N TYR A 60 10.13 11.37 0.71
CA TYR A 60 10.99 10.23 0.43
C TYR A 60 10.19 9.01 -0.02
N ARG A 61 10.88 8.13 -0.75
CA ARG A 61 10.45 6.78 -1.15
C ARG A 61 11.56 5.77 -0.82
N LEU A 62 11.29 4.47 -0.96
CA LEU A 62 12.30 3.45 -0.73
C LEU A 62 13.43 3.52 -1.78
N ASP A 63 14.67 3.43 -1.30
CA ASP A 63 15.87 3.34 -2.13
C ASP A 63 16.11 1.88 -2.53
N ILE A 64 15.26 1.39 -3.43
CA ILE A 64 15.31 0.04 -3.98
C ILE A 64 15.10 0.10 -5.50
N PRO A 65 15.45 -0.97 -6.25
CA PRO A 65 15.23 -1.00 -7.70
C PRO A 65 13.77 -0.77 -8.07
N SER A 66 13.55 -0.06 -9.18
CA SER A 66 12.19 0.22 -9.68
C SER A 66 11.40 -1.07 -9.90
N GLY A 67 10.11 -1.05 -9.57
CA GLY A 67 9.23 -2.22 -9.66
C GLY A 67 9.40 -3.26 -8.53
N THR A 68 10.40 -3.10 -7.65
CA THR A 68 10.57 -3.95 -6.47
C THR A 68 9.85 -3.41 -5.24
N SER A 69 9.90 -4.17 -4.14
CA SER A 69 9.23 -3.85 -2.89
C SER A 69 9.93 -4.47 -1.69
N VAL A 70 9.73 -3.87 -0.51
CA VAL A 70 10.17 -4.41 0.78
C VAL A 70 8.98 -4.99 1.52
N ARG A 71 9.13 -6.23 1.99
CA ARG A 71 8.12 -6.94 2.79
C ARG A 71 8.46 -6.88 4.28
N PHE A 72 7.47 -6.52 5.08
CA PHE A 72 7.52 -6.44 6.53
C PHE A 72 6.60 -7.50 7.14
N GLU A 73 7.18 -8.46 7.86
CA GLU A 73 6.41 -9.42 8.65
C GLU A 73 5.90 -8.77 9.94
N PRO A 74 4.77 -9.24 10.50
CA PRO A 74 4.26 -8.76 11.79
C PRO A 74 5.32 -8.79 12.90
N GLY A 75 5.46 -7.67 13.61
CA GLY A 75 6.38 -7.51 14.75
C GLY A 75 7.87 -7.41 14.40
N VAL A 76 8.25 -7.42 13.12
CA VAL A 76 9.66 -7.39 12.71
C VAL A 76 10.05 -5.99 12.24
N SER A 77 11.00 -5.39 12.95
CA SER A 77 11.65 -4.14 12.52
C SER A 77 12.70 -4.40 11.44
N LYS A 78 12.78 -3.52 10.43
CA LYS A 78 13.82 -3.52 9.40
C LYS A 78 14.38 -2.12 9.22
N THR A 79 15.69 -2.06 9.00
CA THR A 79 16.38 -0.83 8.58
C THR A 79 16.31 -0.74 7.07
N VAL A 80 15.81 0.37 6.54
CA VAL A 80 15.64 0.58 5.09
C VAL A 80 16.28 1.88 4.63
N GLY A 81 16.83 1.85 3.42
CA GLY A 81 17.30 3.05 2.71
C GLY A 81 16.14 3.80 2.06
N LEU A 82 16.20 5.13 2.14
CA LEU A 82 15.25 6.05 1.57
C LEU A 82 15.94 6.99 0.61
N VAL A 83 15.23 7.43 -0.40
CA VAL A 83 15.70 8.43 -1.36
C VAL A 83 14.62 9.47 -1.64
N ALA A 84 15.03 10.73 -1.81
CA ALA A 84 14.10 11.82 -2.10
C ALA A 84 13.31 11.56 -3.39
N LEU A 85 12.06 12.03 -3.42
CA LEU A 85 11.27 12.06 -4.64
C LEU A 85 11.97 12.96 -5.68
N GLY A 86 12.01 12.47 -6.93
CA GLY A 86 12.46 13.25 -8.08
C GLY A 86 11.33 14.09 -8.68
N GLY A 87 11.60 14.73 -9.83
CA GLY A 87 10.61 15.53 -10.54
C GLY A 87 10.11 16.73 -9.73
N ARG A 88 8.80 17.01 -9.80
CA ARG A 88 8.17 18.15 -9.08
C ARG A 88 7.96 17.91 -7.58
N ARG A 89 8.23 16.69 -7.08
CA ARG A 89 8.00 16.30 -5.67
C ARG A 89 6.55 16.48 -5.19
N GLU A 90 5.60 16.39 -6.11
CA GLU A 90 4.17 16.43 -5.83
C GLU A 90 3.62 15.01 -5.71
N VAL A 91 2.75 14.78 -4.72
CA VAL A 91 2.18 13.45 -4.44
C VAL A 91 0.65 13.54 -4.42
N PRO A 92 -0.03 13.28 -5.55
CA PRO A 92 -1.48 13.29 -5.60
C PRO A 92 -2.09 11.93 -5.19
N GLY A 93 -3.11 11.97 -4.33
CA GLY A 93 -4.15 10.92 -4.28
C GLY A 93 -3.80 9.55 -3.70
N LEU A 94 -2.69 9.38 -2.97
CA LEU A 94 -2.31 8.07 -2.41
C LEU A 94 -3.16 7.66 -1.19
N GLN A 95 -3.54 8.61 -0.34
CA GLN A 95 -4.33 8.35 0.86
C GLN A 95 -5.31 9.51 1.10
N LEU A 96 -6.52 9.19 1.54
CA LEU A 96 -7.58 10.16 1.80
C LEU A 96 -7.48 10.84 3.18
N MET A 97 -6.74 10.23 4.10
CA MET A 97 -6.61 10.69 5.49
C MET A 97 -5.24 11.31 5.73
N GLU A 98 -5.21 12.41 6.48
CA GLU A 98 -3.97 12.97 6.99
C GLU A 98 -3.34 12.05 8.04
N HIS A 99 -2.02 12.17 8.25
CA HIS A 99 -1.28 11.35 9.20
C HIS A 99 -1.90 11.32 10.61
N LYS A 100 -2.36 12.49 11.09
CA LYS A 100 -2.96 12.64 12.43
C LYS A 100 -4.27 11.85 12.62
N ASP A 101 -4.95 11.54 11.51
CA ASP A 101 -6.26 10.89 11.49
C ASP A 101 -6.16 9.39 11.21
N LEU A 102 -4.93 8.85 11.11
CA LEU A 102 -4.72 7.44 10.80
C LEU A 102 -5.13 6.52 11.96
N PRO A 103 -5.80 5.38 11.67
CA PRO A 103 -6.18 4.42 12.69
C PRO A 103 -4.92 3.82 13.33
N ARG A 104 -4.90 3.77 14.66
CA ARG A 104 -3.93 2.99 15.40
C ARG A 104 -4.36 1.53 15.32
N HIS A 105 -3.54 0.69 14.70
CA HIS A 105 -3.86 -0.73 14.52
C HIS A 105 -3.59 -1.58 15.78
N GLU A 106 -3.60 -0.95 16.95
CA GLU A 106 -3.63 -1.63 18.25
C GLU A 106 -4.92 -2.45 18.34
N ARG A 107 -4.82 -3.77 18.14
CA ARG A 107 -5.93 -4.71 18.35
C ARG A 107 -5.52 -5.71 19.40
N GLU A 108 -6.39 -5.95 20.37
CA GLU A 108 -6.27 -7.14 21.22
C GLU A 108 -6.29 -8.38 20.31
N PRO A 109 -5.34 -9.32 20.49
CA PRO A 109 -5.28 -10.52 19.67
C PRO A 109 -6.61 -11.26 19.80
N ARG A 110 -7.34 -11.40 18.68
CA ARG A 110 -8.60 -12.15 18.70
C ARG A 110 -8.29 -13.58 19.12
N PRO A 111 -9.01 -14.14 20.12
CA PRO A 111 -8.81 -15.53 20.50
C PRO A 111 -9.11 -16.41 19.29
N VAL A 112 -8.11 -17.20 18.87
CA VAL A 112 -8.26 -18.17 17.79
C VAL A 112 -9.03 -19.35 18.35
N VAL A 113 -10.35 -19.35 18.15
CA VAL A 113 -11.21 -20.47 18.50
C VAL A 113 -11.28 -21.43 17.31
N PRO A 114 -10.93 -22.73 17.47
CA PRO A 114 -11.10 -23.72 16.42
C PRO A 114 -12.56 -23.75 15.95
N PHE A 115 -12.74 -23.84 14.64
CA PHE A 115 -14.07 -23.99 14.05
C PHE A 115 -14.78 -25.20 14.66
N GLY A 116 -15.99 -25.00 15.20
CA GLY A 116 -16.78 -26.04 15.86
C GLY A 116 -16.56 -26.19 17.37
N THR A 117 -15.86 -25.26 18.03
CA THR A 117 -15.74 -25.25 19.50
C THR A 117 -17.13 -25.06 20.15
N PRO A 118 -17.65 -26.05 20.91
CA PRO A 118 -19.00 -25.98 21.48
C PRO A 118 -19.16 -24.77 22.41
N GLY A 119 -20.26 -24.02 22.26
CA GLY A 119 -20.56 -22.86 23.11
C GLY A 119 -19.92 -21.54 22.65
N THR A 120 -19.23 -21.51 21.51
CA THR A 120 -18.68 -20.27 20.94
C THR A 120 -19.61 -19.72 19.87
N GLU A 121 -20.13 -18.52 20.07
CA GLU A 121 -20.87 -17.81 19.02
C GLU A 121 -19.91 -17.43 17.88
N THR A 122 -20.07 -18.05 16.72
CA THR A 122 -19.39 -17.61 15.49
C THR A 122 -20.13 -16.40 14.92
N GLU A 123 -19.46 -15.26 14.80
CA GLU A 123 -19.96 -14.12 14.01
C GLU A 123 -20.23 -14.61 12.58
N THR A 124 -21.47 -14.46 12.11
CA THR A 124 -21.82 -14.74 10.72
C THR A 124 -20.98 -13.81 9.83
N PRO A 125 -20.18 -14.33 8.88
CA PRO A 125 -19.36 -13.48 8.04
C PRO A 125 -20.27 -12.51 7.29
N HIS A 126 -19.97 -11.22 7.37
CA HIS A 126 -20.65 -10.22 6.56
C HIS A 126 -20.37 -10.53 5.10
N VAL A 127 -21.35 -11.10 4.40
CA VAL A 127 -21.30 -11.25 2.95
C VAL A 127 -21.25 -9.83 2.39
N ALA A 128 -20.17 -9.49 1.69
CA ALA A 128 -20.07 -8.21 1.02
C ALA A 128 -21.30 -8.04 0.13
N ARG A 129 -22.18 -7.08 0.47
CA ARG A 129 -23.24 -6.67 -0.44
C ARG A 129 -22.55 -6.14 -1.69
N ALA A 130 -22.92 -6.67 -2.85
CA ALA A 130 -22.45 -6.18 -4.14
C ALA A 130 -22.71 -4.66 -4.19
N THR A 131 -21.64 -3.87 -4.08
CA THR A 131 -21.72 -2.45 -4.36
C THR A 131 -21.84 -2.33 -5.87
N ARG A 132 -22.98 -1.81 -6.36
CA ARG A 132 -23.15 -1.51 -7.78
C ARG A 132 -22.02 -0.58 -8.21
N VAL A 133 -21.15 -1.07 -9.09
CA VAL A 133 -20.14 -0.24 -9.77
C VAL A 133 -20.93 0.72 -10.66
N ARG A 134 -20.85 2.03 -10.38
CA ARG A 134 -21.32 3.04 -11.32
C ARG A 134 -20.35 3.10 -12.49
N LEU A 135 -20.78 2.63 -13.65
CA LEU A 135 -20.22 3.08 -14.92
C LEU A 135 -21.04 4.29 -15.37
N SER A 136 -20.33 5.38 -15.69
CA SER A 136 -20.80 6.68 -16.23
C SER A 136 -21.54 7.65 -15.28
N ASP A 137 -21.22 8.93 -15.48
CA ASP A 137 -21.74 10.15 -14.82
C ASP A 137 -23.17 10.51 -15.25
N GLU A 138 -24.11 9.58 -15.15
CA GLU A 138 -25.54 9.90 -15.29
C GLU A 138 -26.25 9.64 -13.96
N THR A 139 -26.98 10.65 -13.49
CA THR A 139 -27.84 10.59 -12.31
C THR A 139 -29.01 9.65 -12.57
N ALA A 140 -29.29 8.78 -11.59
CA ALA A 140 -30.26 7.69 -11.71
C ALA A 140 -31.71 8.12 -11.94
N ASP A 141 -32.04 9.41 -11.76
CA ASP A 141 -33.40 9.93 -11.91
C ASP A 141 -33.86 10.07 -13.39
N GLU A 142 -32.94 10.05 -14.38
CA GLU A 142 -33.33 10.28 -15.79
C GLU A 142 -33.65 9.00 -16.58
N VAL A 143 -33.33 7.82 -16.02
CA VAL A 143 -33.59 6.53 -16.71
C VAL A 143 -34.99 6.01 -16.42
N GLU A 144 -35.53 6.27 -15.22
CA GLU A 144 -36.87 5.80 -14.83
C GLU A 144 -37.99 6.55 -15.59
N ALA A 145 -37.72 7.76 -16.08
CA ALA A 145 -38.67 8.56 -16.85
C ALA A 145 -38.77 8.20 -18.35
N LYS A 146 -37.93 7.31 -18.88
CA LYS A 146 -37.93 6.92 -20.31
C LYS A 146 -38.48 5.54 -20.61
N GLU A 147 -38.73 4.70 -19.60
CA GLU A 147 -39.35 3.39 -19.79
C GLU A 147 -40.88 3.42 -19.73
N ASP A 148 -41.50 4.48 -19.18
CA ASP A 148 -42.97 4.63 -19.09
C ASP A 148 -43.62 5.36 -20.28
N GLU A 149 -42.85 5.80 -21.26
CA GLU A 149 -43.36 6.54 -22.43
C GLU A 149 -42.88 5.96 -23.74
N GLN A 150 -43.31 4.72 -24.05
CA GLN A 150 -43.50 4.31 -25.44
C GLN A 150 -44.84 3.56 -25.59
N PRO A 151 -45.70 3.97 -26.54
CA PRO A 151 -47.04 3.41 -26.75
C PRO A 151 -47.05 2.01 -27.40
#